data_AF-A0A1V6P3W7-F1
#
_entry.id   AF-A0A1V6P3W7-F1
#
_cell.length_a   1.000
_cell.length_b   1.000
_cell.length_c   1.000
_cell.angle_alpha   90.00
_cell.angle_beta   90.00
_cell.angle_gamma   90.00
#
_symmetry.space_group_name_H-M   'P 1'
#
loop_
_entity.id
_entity.type
_entity.pdbx_description
1 polymer ?
#
loop_
_entity_poly.entity_id
_entity_poly.type
_entity_poly.pdbx_seq_one_letter_code
_entity_poly.pdbx_strand_id
1 'polypeptide(L)'
;MSFLTSIRASSRQAIRTNFAVPASTFHSSAVRSLNEDDRNRENLSYHYESHKQEGIKSTKEGKGQWKSELASNSEADVKADRGELDGDVSFQEMQEKTKRLANQKANKQ
;
A
#
# COMPACT_ATOMS: atom_id res chain seq x y z
N MET A 1 -52.40 36.73 -56.14
CA MET A 1 -51.67 35.46 -55.88
C MET A 1 -51.02 35.59 -54.51
N SER A 2 -51.66 35.06 -53.48
CA SER A 2 -51.24 35.10 -52.08
C SER A 2 -50.42 33.85 -51.75
N PHE A 3 -49.13 34.01 -51.43
CA PHE A 3 -48.30 32.91 -50.94
C PHE A 3 -48.20 33.02 -49.42
N LEU A 4 -48.84 32.07 -48.73
CA LEU A 4 -48.71 31.83 -47.30
C LEU A 4 -47.31 31.27 -47.03
N THR A 5 -46.50 31.94 -46.22
CA THR A 5 -45.21 31.43 -45.76
C THR A 5 -45.42 30.48 -44.58
N SER A 6 -45.05 29.21 -44.77
CA SER A 6 -45.11 28.14 -43.75
C SER A 6 -44.27 28.47 -42.51
N ILE A 7 -44.87 28.27 -41.35
CA ILE A 7 -44.21 28.30 -40.04
C ILE A 7 -43.25 27.11 -39.96
N ARG A 8 -41.94 27.37 -39.91
CA ARG A 8 -40.93 26.35 -39.64
C ARG A 8 -41.04 25.96 -38.16
N ALA A 9 -41.61 24.80 -37.88
CA ALA A 9 -41.58 24.19 -36.56
C ALA A 9 -40.13 23.90 -36.17
N SER A 10 -39.57 24.70 -35.26
CA SER A 10 -38.30 24.41 -34.61
C SER A 10 -38.51 23.23 -33.66
N SER A 11 -38.05 22.04 -34.07
CA SER A 11 -37.95 20.90 -33.16
C SER A 11 -37.00 21.25 -32.03
N ARG A 12 -37.52 21.32 -30.80
CA ARG A 12 -36.68 21.38 -29.59
C ARG A 12 -35.96 20.04 -29.50
N GLN A 13 -34.69 20.00 -29.89
CA GLN A 13 -33.84 18.87 -29.56
C GLN A 13 -33.66 18.85 -28.04
N ALA A 14 -34.23 17.84 -27.39
CA ALA A 14 -33.97 17.58 -25.98
C ALA A 14 -32.50 17.15 -25.85
N ILE A 15 -31.71 17.96 -25.15
CA ILE A 15 -30.35 17.58 -24.74
C ILE A 15 -30.51 16.42 -23.76
N ARG A 16 -30.30 15.19 -24.25
CA ARG A 16 -30.14 14.03 -23.38
C ARG A 16 -28.83 14.22 -22.64
N THR A 17 -28.89 14.67 -21.39
CA THR A 17 -27.76 14.59 -20.47
C THR A 17 -27.56 13.13 -20.12
N ASN A 18 -26.84 12.40 -20.96
CA ASN A 18 -26.25 11.13 -20.56
C ASN A 18 -25.20 11.46 -19.51
N PHE A 19 -25.59 11.51 -18.23
CA PHE A 19 -24.62 11.38 -17.15
C PHE A 19 -24.05 9.96 -17.25
N ALA A 20 -22.90 9.85 -17.91
CA ALA A 20 -22.07 8.67 -17.78
C ALA A 20 -21.67 8.61 -16.30
N VAL A 21 -22.31 7.70 -15.55
CA VAL A 21 -21.85 7.32 -14.22
C VAL A 21 -20.40 6.86 -14.40
N PRO A 22 -19.39 7.44 -13.73
CA PRO A 22 -18.07 6.83 -13.73
C PRO A 22 -18.23 5.48 -13.02
N ALA A 23 -18.31 4.41 -13.80
CA ALA A 23 -18.07 3.08 -13.28
C ALA A 23 -16.67 3.14 -12.67
N SER A 24 -16.57 3.01 -11.35
CA SER A 24 -15.30 2.81 -10.66
C SER A 24 -14.67 1.54 -11.25
N THR A 25 -13.85 1.71 -12.27
CA THR A 25 -13.05 0.65 -12.87
C THR A 25 -12.09 0.18 -11.80
N PHE A 26 -12.22 -1.06 -11.35
CA PHE A 26 -11.24 -1.69 -10.47
C PHE A 26 -9.84 -1.48 -11.07
N HIS A 27 -8.97 -0.80 -10.31
CA HIS A 27 -7.60 -0.55 -10.73
C HIS A 27 -6.80 -1.81 -10.41
N SER A 28 -6.33 -2.55 -11.42
CA SER A 28 -5.34 -3.60 -11.22
C SER A 28 -3.94 -2.99 -11.33
N SER A 29 -3.14 -3.09 -10.27
CA SER A 29 -1.73 -2.74 -10.31
C SER A 29 -0.89 -3.94 -10.74
N ALA A 30 0.29 -3.70 -11.32
CA ALA A 30 1.26 -4.75 -11.58
C ALA A 30 1.62 -5.49 -10.28
N VAL A 31 1.86 -6.80 -10.38
CA VAL A 31 2.38 -7.61 -9.27
C VAL A 31 3.78 -7.09 -8.96
N ARG A 32 3.95 -6.51 -7.78
CA ARG A 32 5.26 -6.12 -7.26
C ARG A 32 5.80 -7.22 -6.37
N SER A 33 7.12 -7.38 -6.37
CA SER A 33 7.79 -8.11 -5.30
C SER A 33 7.46 -7.44 -3.97
N LEU A 34 7.56 -8.22 -2.90
CA LEU A 34 7.17 -7.81 -1.57
C LEU A 34 8.24 -6.87 -0.97
N ASN A 35 8.95 -7.23 0.10
CA ASN A 35 10.05 -6.43 0.62
C ASN A 35 11.12 -6.25 -0.48
N GLU A 36 11.53 -5.00 -0.70
CA GLU A 36 12.39 -4.64 -1.83
C GLU A 36 13.87 -4.94 -1.54
N ASP A 37 14.26 -5.02 -0.27
CA ASP A 37 15.64 -5.26 0.14
C ASP A 37 15.97 -6.75 0.23
N ASP A 38 14.97 -7.61 0.50
CA ASP A 38 15.17 -9.06 0.63
C ASP A 38 15.15 -9.76 -0.75
N ARG A 39 16.23 -9.57 -1.52
CA ARG A 39 16.43 -10.18 -2.85
C ARG A 39 17.42 -11.34 -2.90
N ASN A 40 18.26 -11.48 -1.87
CA ASN A 40 19.41 -12.40 -1.89
C ASN A 40 19.22 -13.65 -1.00
N ARG A 41 17.99 -13.95 -0.59
CA ARG A 41 17.70 -15.07 0.30
C ARG A 41 17.30 -16.33 -0.47
N GLU A 42 17.93 -17.44 -0.12
CA GLU A 42 17.55 -18.76 -0.60
C GLU A 42 16.11 -19.09 -0.16
N ASN A 43 15.29 -19.65 -1.07
CA ASN A 43 13.90 -20.02 -0.81
C ASN A 43 12.97 -18.88 -0.34
N LEU A 44 13.17 -17.66 -0.86
CA LEU A 44 12.38 -16.46 -0.54
C LEU A 44 10.86 -16.68 -0.63
N SER A 45 10.39 -17.43 -1.64
CA SER A 45 8.97 -17.72 -1.82
C SER A 45 8.36 -18.52 -0.67
N TYR A 46 9.10 -19.51 -0.14
CA TYR A 46 8.66 -20.30 1.01
C TYR A 46 8.62 -19.45 2.29
N HIS A 47 9.61 -18.58 2.47
CA HIS A 47 9.68 -17.66 3.60
C HIS A 47 8.48 -16.70 3.63
N TYR A 48 8.12 -16.11 2.49
CA TYR A 48 6.93 -15.25 2.43
C TYR A 48 5.63 -16.01 2.62
N GLU A 49 5.53 -17.22 2.09
CA GLU A 49 4.33 -18.04 2.27
C GLU A 49 4.16 -18.46 3.74
N SER A 50 5.23 -18.83 4.44
CA SER A 50 5.16 -19.17 5.85
C SER A 50 4.65 -17.99 6.69
N HIS A 51 5.16 -16.77 6.46
CA HIS A 51 4.70 -15.58 7.18
C HIS A 51 3.26 -15.18 6.84
N LYS A 52 2.81 -15.37 5.59
CA LYS A 52 1.40 -15.18 5.24
C LYS A 52 0.51 -16.14 6.00
N GLN A 53 0.86 -17.43 6.03
CA GLN A 53 0.08 -18.44 6.74
C GLN A 53 0.06 -18.17 8.26
N GLU A 54 1.18 -17.75 8.82
CA GLU A 54 1.28 -17.34 10.22
C GLU A 54 0.39 -16.13 10.52
N GLY A 55 0.38 -15.11 9.65
CA GLY A 55 -0.50 -13.94 9.77
C GLY A 55 -1.99 -14.29 9.72
N ILE A 56 -2.37 -15.26 8.88
CA ILE A 56 -3.75 -15.76 8.82
C ILE A 56 -4.11 -16.48 10.13
N LYS A 57 -3.20 -17.28 10.69
CA LYS A 57 -3.41 -17.96 11.97
C LYS A 57 -3.52 -16.97 13.12
N SER A 58 -2.60 -16.02 13.24
CA SER A 58 -2.61 -15.02 14.31
C SER A 58 -3.84 -14.11 14.25
N THR A 59 -4.31 -13.77 13.05
CA THR A 59 -5.57 -13.03 12.86
C THR A 59 -6.77 -13.84 13.35
N LYS A 60 -6.82 -15.15 13.08
CA LYS A 60 -7.88 -16.03 13.61
C LYS A 60 -7.86 -16.12 15.13
N GLU A 61 -6.68 -16.04 15.74
CA GLU A 61 -6.48 -16.04 17.19
C GLU A 61 -6.71 -14.66 17.85
N GLY A 62 -7.01 -13.62 17.06
CA GLY A 62 -7.20 -12.25 17.53
C GLY A 62 -5.90 -11.52 17.90
N LYS A 63 -4.74 -12.11 17.57
CA LYS A 63 -3.40 -11.56 17.79
C LYS A 63 -2.73 -11.16 16.47
N GLY A 64 -3.50 -10.67 15.51
CA GLY A 64 -2.95 -10.22 14.23
C GLY A 64 -1.94 -9.10 14.47
N GLN A 65 -0.68 -9.33 14.13
CA GLN A 65 0.39 -8.34 14.21
C GLN A 65 0.88 -7.95 12.82
N TRP A 66 1.35 -6.70 12.72
CA TRP A 66 1.95 -6.20 11.49
C TRP A 66 3.39 -6.75 11.35
N LYS A 67 3.72 -7.30 10.18
CA LYS A 67 5.04 -7.87 9.91
C LYS A 67 5.80 -7.02 8.90
N SER A 68 6.92 -6.44 9.34
CA SER A 68 7.81 -5.62 8.49
C SER A 68 8.39 -6.41 7.31
N GLU A 69 8.60 -7.71 7.50
CA GLU A 69 9.10 -8.60 6.44
C GLU A 69 8.11 -8.80 5.30
N LEU A 70 6.81 -8.54 5.53
CA LEU A 70 5.76 -8.59 4.50
C LEU A 70 5.44 -7.24 3.87
N ALA A 71 5.91 -6.14 4.45
CA ALA A 71 5.63 -4.79 4.01
C ALA A 71 6.64 -4.33 2.94
N SER A 72 6.23 -3.35 2.13
CA SER A 72 7.19 -2.57 1.33
C SER A 72 8.03 -1.69 2.26
N ASN A 73 9.26 -1.37 1.86
CA ASN A 73 10.15 -0.48 2.62
C ASN A 73 9.46 0.84 2.98
N SER A 74 8.75 1.44 2.02
CA SER A 74 8.02 2.70 2.22
C SER A 74 6.88 2.59 3.26
N GLU A 75 6.23 1.44 3.36
CA GLU A 75 5.21 1.19 4.38
C GLU A 75 5.85 0.96 5.75
N ALA A 76 6.98 0.24 5.77
CA ALA A 76 7.74 0.00 6.99
C ALA A 76 8.27 1.30 7.61
N ASP A 77 8.75 2.24 6.79
CA ASP A 77 9.21 3.55 7.26
C ASP A 77 8.06 4.36 7.91
N VAL A 78 6.89 4.39 7.26
CA VAL A 78 5.70 5.06 7.81
C VAL A 78 5.23 4.41 9.11
N LYS A 79 5.35 3.07 9.21
CA LYS A 79 5.01 2.32 10.43
C LYS A 79 6.01 2.57 11.55
N ALA A 80 7.30 2.69 11.23
CA ALA A 80 8.33 3.10 12.15
C ALA A 80 8.07 4.52 12.69
N ASP A 81 7.71 5.46 11.83
CA ASP A 81 7.36 6.83 12.23
C ASP A 81 6.15 6.88 13.17
N ARG A 82 5.18 5.97 12.99
CA ARG A 82 4.02 5.82 13.88
C ARG A 82 4.36 5.16 15.22
N GLY A 83 5.56 4.60 15.38
CA GLY A 83 5.96 3.86 16.57
C GLY A 83 5.29 2.49 16.72
N GLU A 84 4.66 1.97 15.66
CA GLU A 84 3.97 0.67 15.64
C GLU A 84 4.92 -0.44 15.19
N LEU A 85 6.12 -0.49 15.77
CA LEU A 85 7.09 -1.55 15.50
C LEU A 85 6.92 -2.68 16.53
N ASP A 86 6.83 -3.91 16.03
CA ASP A 86 6.78 -5.10 16.87
C ASP A 86 8.10 -5.25 17.64
N GLY A 87 8.04 -4.95 18.94
CA GLY A 87 9.15 -5.13 19.87
C GLY A 87 8.92 -4.34 21.15
N ASP A 88 8.98 -5.02 22.29
CA ASP A 88 9.01 -4.43 23.63
C ASP A 88 10.30 -3.62 23.91
N VAL A 89 11.06 -3.30 22.86
CA VAL A 89 12.33 -2.58 22.95
C VAL A 89 12.02 -1.12 22.81
N SER A 90 12.14 -0.38 23.92
CA SER A 90 11.96 1.06 23.91
C SER A 90 12.87 1.73 22.86
N PHE A 91 12.37 2.79 22.23
CA PHE A 91 13.16 3.59 21.28
C PHE A 91 14.52 4.02 21.86
N GLN A 92 14.55 4.27 23.17
CA GLN A 92 15.76 4.60 23.92
C GLN A 92 16.79 3.46 23.92
N GLU A 93 16.37 2.21 24.15
CA GLU A 93 17.26 1.05 24.07
C GLU A 93 17.82 0.84 22.66
N MET A 94 17.02 1.12 21.64
CA MET A 94 17.47 1.06 20.25
C MET A 94 18.52 2.13 19.96
N GLN A 95 18.32 3.37 20.43
CA GLN A 95 19.33 4.43 20.32
C GLN A 95 20.63 4.08 21.05
N GLU A 96 20.54 3.48 22.24
CA GLU A 96 21.73 3.04 22.99
C GLU A 96 22.50 1.96 22.23
N LYS A 97 21.82 0.97 21.65
CA LYS A 97 22.45 -0.07 20.82
C LYS A 97 23.16 0.55 19.61
N THR A 98 22.53 1.50 18.92
CA THR A 98 23.13 2.20 17.77
C THR A 98 24.39 2.99 18.18
N LYS A 99 24.34 3.73 19.30
CA LYS A 99 25.51 4.44 19.84
C LYS A 99 26.65 3.47 20.18
N ARG A 100 26.35 2.32 20.80
CA ARG A 100 27.36 1.30 21.14
C ARG A 100 28.02 0.71 19.90
N LEU A 101 27.26 0.42 18.84
CA LEU A 101 27.82 -0.09 17.57
C LEU A 101 28.72 0.93 16.88
N ALA A 102 28.34 2.22 16.86
CA ALA A 102 29.17 3.29 16.32
C ALA A 102 30.50 3.41 17.07
N ASN A 103 30.46 3.38 18.41
CA ASN A 103 31.66 3.42 19.24
C ASN A 103 32.56 2.18 19.03
N GLN A 104 31.99 0.99 18.87
CA GLN A 104 32.77 -0.22 18.59
C GLN A 104 33.45 -0.19 17.21
N LYS A 105 32.81 0.39 16.19
CA LYS A 105 33.43 0.58 14.87
C LYS A 105 34.56 1.60 14.91
N ALA A 106 34.38 2.70 15.65
CA ALA A 106 35.41 3.72 15.84
C ALA A 106 36.65 3.18 16.59
N ASN A 107 36.47 2.27 17.54
CA ASN A 107 37.56 1.70 18.34
C ASN A 107 38.25 0.48 17.67
N LYS A 108 37.79 0.07 16.48
CA LYS A 108 38.37 -1.01 15.67
C LYS A 108 39.15 -0.51 14.45
N GLN A 109 39.17 0.81 14.23
CA GLN A 109 40.04 1.50 13.27
C GLN A 109 41.28 2.02 14.00
#